data_AF-A0A429IKX7-F1
#
_entry.id   AF-A0A429IKX7-F1
#
_cell.length_a   1.000
_cell.length_b   1.000
_cell.length_c   1.000
_cell.angle_alpha   90.00
_cell.angle_beta   90.00
_cell.angle_gamma   90.00
#
_symmetry.space_group_name_H-M   'P 1'
#
loop_
_entity.id
_entity.type
_entity.pdbx_description
1 polymer ?
#
loop_
_entity_poly.entity_id
_entity_poly.type
_entity_poly.pdbx_seq_one_letter_code
_entity_poly.pdbx_strand_id
1 'polypeptide(L)'
;PRSRRWAAAYALTLGVLPVLPLLAALPALAGVYALVRDCATLSDAALRLFAAAPAIAVVTTVCWILLVAAVVRLLGRGIRPGTYPVRGPVAWRAWLVTRLLNGTRSSLFPLYASLATPMWLRLLGARVGRRAEISTVLPLPSLLTVADGAFLADDTLVAPYELRGGWLRLGTARVGRRAFVGNSGIVGPGREVPDQALIGVLSDAPAHSKPGSSWLGRPALPLPRIPTSADPGRTFEPPRRLVLARAAVELCRVLPLMCSVMLAEAVLIGEQYALSDGGFGWAALLGGALLLPCALLAALLATASKWLLVGRFRPGEHPLWSSFVWRNELYDTFVESLAVPWMAGAFTGTPVLNWWLRSLGARIGRGVWCDTYWLPETDLVTLGDGVSVNRGCVLQTHLFHDRIMRLDAVHLAAGASLGPHGIALPGSTVGEQAAVGPASLVMRGESVPAGTRWAGNPIAGERHGAVLPPRDGTREALPSGTGRALVARRAS
;
A
#
# COMPACT_ATOMS: atom_id res chain seq x y z
N PRO A 1 22.92 14.58 -15.21
CA PRO A 1 24.41 14.57 -15.36
C PRO A 1 25.06 13.33 -14.73
N ARG A 2 26.10 12.78 -15.37
CA ARG A 2 26.85 11.62 -14.85
C ARG A 2 27.79 12.06 -13.72
N SER A 3 27.58 11.56 -12.50
CA SER A 3 28.51 11.71 -11.36
C SER A 3 28.86 10.34 -10.80
N ARG A 4 30.16 10.00 -10.77
CA ARG A 4 30.66 8.74 -10.18
C ARG A 4 30.52 8.75 -8.66
N ARG A 5 30.77 9.89 -8.01
CA ARG A 5 30.63 10.06 -6.55
C ARG A 5 29.21 9.75 -6.08
N TRP A 6 28.20 10.32 -6.74
CA TRP A 6 26.81 10.06 -6.37
C TRP A 6 26.38 8.64 -6.72
N ALA A 7 26.84 8.07 -7.83
CA ALA A 7 26.59 6.66 -8.14
C ALA A 7 27.10 5.73 -7.03
N ALA A 8 28.33 5.97 -6.52
CA ALA A 8 28.87 5.26 -5.38
C ALA A 8 28.05 5.49 -4.10
N ALA A 9 27.60 6.72 -3.84
CA ALA A 9 26.74 7.01 -2.68
C ALA A 9 25.42 6.23 -2.71
N TYR A 10 24.74 6.16 -3.87
CA TYR A 10 23.54 5.33 -4.04
C TYR A 10 23.84 3.84 -3.78
N ALA A 11 24.92 3.31 -4.36
CA ALA A 11 25.31 1.91 -4.17
C ALA A 11 25.64 1.57 -2.71
N LEU A 12 26.46 2.40 -2.05
CA LEU A 12 26.78 2.25 -0.63
C LEU A 12 25.53 2.34 0.25
N THR A 13 24.60 3.25 -0.07
CA THR A 13 23.34 3.38 0.66
C THR A 13 22.50 2.11 0.58
N LEU A 14 22.46 1.44 -0.58
CA LEU A 14 21.77 0.16 -0.71
C LEU A 14 22.37 -0.94 0.20
N GLY A 15 23.69 -0.94 0.39
CA GLY A 15 24.36 -1.84 1.34
C GLY A 15 24.14 -1.48 2.82
N VAL A 16 23.99 -0.19 3.14
CA VAL A 16 23.79 0.30 4.52
C VAL A 16 22.33 0.23 4.97
N LEU A 17 21.36 0.33 4.05
CA LEU A 17 19.93 0.31 4.38
C LEU A 17 19.50 -0.88 5.27
N PRO A 18 19.92 -2.12 5.01
CA PRO A 18 19.61 -3.27 5.87
C PRO A 18 20.20 -3.20 7.29
N VAL A 19 21.19 -2.34 7.53
CA VAL A 19 21.77 -2.14 8.86
C VAL A 19 20.85 -1.33 9.77
N LEU A 20 19.98 -0.47 9.21
CA LEU A 20 19.12 0.38 10.03
C LEU A 20 18.14 -0.40 10.91
N PRO A 21 17.41 -1.43 10.40
CA PRO A 21 16.60 -2.28 11.27
C PRO A 21 17.41 -2.99 12.36
N LEU A 22 18.65 -3.43 12.07
CA LEU A 22 19.53 -4.04 13.06
C LEU A 22 19.92 -3.05 14.16
N LEU A 23 20.23 -1.81 13.80
CA LEU A 23 20.51 -0.74 14.78
C LEU A 23 19.29 -0.46 15.66
N ALA A 24 18.09 -0.45 15.08
CA ALA A 24 16.85 -0.31 15.84
C ALA A 24 16.58 -1.50 16.78
N ALA A 25 17.03 -2.71 16.42
CA ALA A 25 16.88 -3.89 17.24
C ALA A 25 17.90 -3.99 18.40
N LEU A 26 18.98 -3.19 18.41
CA LEU A 26 20.05 -3.28 19.43
C LEU A 26 19.55 -3.29 20.88
N PRO A 27 18.60 -2.42 21.31
CA PRO A 27 18.10 -2.46 22.68
C PRO A 27 17.37 -3.77 23.01
N ALA A 28 16.59 -4.29 22.05
CA ALA A 28 15.92 -5.58 22.20
C ALA A 28 16.92 -6.73 22.24
N LEU A 29 17.96 -6.70 21.39
CA LEU A 29 19.05 -7.69 21.38
C LEU A 29 19.85 -7.69 22.69
N ALA A 30 20.09 -6.52 23.28
CA ALA A 30 20.71 -6.43 24.61
C ALA A 30 19.82 -7.05 25.70
N GLY A 31 18.51 -6.82 25.63
CA GLY A 31 17.52 -7.47 26.50
C GLY A 31 17.50 -8.99 26.32
N VAL A 32 17.48 -9.46 25.08
CA VAL A 32 17.58 -10.89 24.72
C VAL A 32 18.84 -11.51 25.33
N TYR A 33 20.01 -10.89 25.13
CA TYR A 33 21.26 -11.36 25.72
C TYR A 33 21.18 -11.45 27.26
N ALA A 34 20.65 -10.42 27.92
CA ALA A 34 20.49 -10.42 29.37
C ALA A 34 19.55 -11.53 29.87
N LEU A 35 18.52 -11.89 29.09
CA LEU A 35 17.56 -12.96 29.43
C LEU A 35 18.16 -14.36 29.31
N VAL A 36 19.05 -14.57 28.32
CA VAL A 36 19.53 -15.91 27.96
C VAL A 36 20.97 -16.22 28.38
N ARG A 37 21.78 -15.21 28.76
CA ARG A 37 23.20 -15.39 29.11
C ARG A 37 23.44 -16.39 30.25
N ASP A 38 22.48 -16.54 31.15
CA ASP A 38 22.55 -17.41 32.34
C ASP A 38 21.78 -18.73 32.13
N CYS A 39 21.30 -19.00 30.91
CA CYS A 39 20.59 -20.24 30.59
C CYS A 39 21.57 -21.39 30.33
N ALA A 40 21.38 -22.50 31.03
CA ALA A 40 22.18 -23.71 30.82
C ALA A 40 21.70 -24.55 29.63
N THR A 41 20.43 -24.41 29.23
CA THR A 41 19.83 -25.14 28.11
C THR A 41 19.14 -24.20 27.12
N LEU A 42 19.06 -24.62 25.86
CA LEU A 42 18.32 -23.91 24.83
C LEU A 42 16.81 -23.91 25.10
N SER A 43 16.29 -24.92 25.80
CA SER A 43 14.88 -25.00 26.20
C SER A 43 14.53 -23.89 27.20
N ASP A 44 15.40 -23.64 28.17
CA ASP A 44 15.22 -22.55 29.14
C ASP A 44 15.28 -21.18 28.45
N ALA A 45 16.22 -21.02 27.51
CA ALA A 45 16.31 -19.81 26.70
C ALA A 45 15.03 -19.62 25.88
N ALA A 46 14.51 -20.66 25.24
CA ALA A 46 13.28 -20.62 24.45
C ALA A 46 12.08 -20.16 25.27
N LEU A 47 11.87 -20.72 26.47
CA LEU A 47 10.78 -20.32 27.36
C LEU A 47 10.86 -18.84 27.75
N ARG A 48 12.05 -18.34 28.07
CA ARG A 48 12.26 -16.93 28.43
C ARG A 48 12.03 -16.00 27.23
N LEU A 49 12.47 -16.39 26.04
CA LEU A 49 12.28 -15.61 24.82
C LEU A 49 10.82 -15.52 24.43
N PHE A 50 10.10 -16.65 24.37
CA PHE A 50 8.68 -16.65 24.06
C PHE A 50 7.85 -15.82 25.06
N ALA A 51 8.19 -15.86 26.35
CA ALA A 51 7.57 -15.03 27.37
C ALA A 51 7.87 -13.53 27.18
N ALA A 52 9.07 -13.19 26.70
CA ALA A 52 9.52 -11.82 26.44
C ALA A 52 9.13 -11.29 25.04
N ALA A 53 8.66 -12.14 24.12
CA ALA A 53 8.34 -11.78 22.74
C ALA A 53 7.43 -10.53 22.62
N PRO A 54 6.39 -10.33 23.45
CA PRO A 54 5.60 -9.10 23.45
C PRO A 54 6.45 -7.84 23.69
N ALA A 55 7.34 -7.88 24.68
CA ALA A 55 8.22 -6.76 25.00
C ALA A 55 9.27 -6.52 23.90
N ILE A 56 9.84 -7.60 23.35
CA ILE A 56 10.80 -7.54 22.24
C ILE A 56 10.15 -6.89 21.01
N ALA A 57 8.93 -7.28 20.66
CA ALA A 57 8.18 -6.71 19.55
C ALA A 57 7.93 -5.21 19.74
N VAL A 58 7.46 -4.79 20.92
CA VAL A 58 7.17 -3.38 21.22
C VAL A 58 8.45 -2.54 21.22
N VAL A 59 9.51 -2.98 21.91
CA VAL A 59 10.78 -2.24 21.98
C VAL A 59 11.38 -2.07 20.60
N THR A 60 11.48 -3.15 19.81
CA THR A 60 12.02 -3.10 18.45
C THR A 60 11.21 -2.17 17.56
N THR A 61 9.88 -2.25 17.63
CA THR A 61 8.97 -1.39 16.85
C THR A 61 9.14 0.09 17.21
N VAL A 62 9.17 0.43 18.50
CA VAL A 62 9.35 1.81 18.96
C VAL A 62 10.72 2.35 18.55
N CYS A 63 11.79 1.58 18.74
CA CYS A 63 13.12 1.97 18.29
C CYS A 63 13.17 2.18 16.77
N TRP A 64 12.49 1.33 15.99
CA TRP A 64 12.41 1.47 14.53
C TRP A 64 11.67 2.74 14.12
N ILE A 65 10.52 3.04 14.74
CA ILE A 65 9.75 4.29 14.55
C ILE A 65 10.64 5.51 14.79
N LEU A 66 11.35 5.54 15.92
CA LEU A 66 12.18 6.68 16.31
C LEU A 66 13.39 6.85 15.38
N LEU A 67 14.05 5.75 15.01
CA LEU A 67 15.19 5.79 14.10
C LEU A 67 14.77 6.31 12.72
N VAL A 68 13.70 5.77 12.15
CA VAL A 68 13.17 6.22 10.85
C VAL A 68 12.76 7.68 10.92
N ALA A 69 12.05 8.09 11.98
CA ALA A 69 11.68 9.49 12.18
C ALA A 69 12.90 10.42 12.21
N ALA A 70 13.95 10.06 12.96
CA ALA A 70 15.18 10.82 13.05
C ALA A 70 15.87 10.95 11.67
N VAL A 71 16.04 9.82 10.96
CA VAL A 71 16.68 9.78 9.65
C VAL A 71 15.88 10.60 8.62
N VAL A 72 14.57 10.39 8.53
CA VAL A 72 13.71 11.11 7.58
C VAL A 72 13.68 12.61 7.88
N ARG A 73 13.61 13.01 9.15
CA ARG A 73 13.67 14.43 9.55
C ARG A 73 15.02 15.05 9.21
N LEU A 74 16.11 14.32 9.40
CA LEU A 74 17.45 14.80 9.04
C LEU A 74 17.59 15.01 7.54
N LEU A 75 17.19 14.02 6.73
CA LEU A 75 17.22 14.10 5.27
C LEU A 75 16.29 15.19 4.73
N GLY A 76 15.10 15.33 5.33
CA GLY A 76 14.07 16.30 4.95
C GLY A 76 14.53 17.76 5.01
N ARG A 77 15.50 18.11 5.87
CA ARG A 77 16.08 19.47 5.92
C ARG A 77 16.72 19.91 4.60
N GLY A 78 17.19 18.95 3.80
CA GLY A 78 17.81 19.19 2.50
C GLY A 78 16.90 18.98 1.30
N ILE A 79 15.60 18.75 1.50
CA ILE A 79 14.61 18.52 0.44
C ILE A 79 13.81 19.82 0.26
N ARG A 80 13.92 20.45 -0.91
CA ARG A 80 13.21 21.69 -1.25
C ARG A 80 12.57 21.55 -2.64
N PRO A 81 11.46 22.24 -2.92
CA PRO A 81 10.93 22.34 -4.29
C PRO A 81 11.99 22.80 -5.29
N GLY A 82 11.90 22.33 -6.53
CA GLY A 82 12.85 22.67 -7.59
C GLY A 82 13.25 21.49 -8.46
N THR A 83 14.11 21.75 -9.43
CA THR A 83 14.62 20.74 -10.37
C THR A 83 16.09 20.47 -10.06
N TYR A 84 16.41 19.21 -9.76
CA TYR A 84 17.72 18.77 -9.31
C TYR A 84 18.27 17.68 -10.22
N PRO A 85 19.60 17.57 -10.38
CA PRO A 85 20.17 16.42 -11.08
C PRO A 85 19.92 15.14 -10.28
N VAL A 86 19.50 14.05 -10.95
CA VAL A 86 19.23 12.75 -10.30
C VAL A 86 20.47 12.23 -9.54
N ARG A 87 21.67 12.50 -10.05
CA ARG A 87 22.92 12.17 -9.39
C ARG A 87 23.43 13.36 -8.58
N GLY A 88 22.67 13.72 -7.55
CA GLY A 88 22.95 14.87 -6.68
C GLY A 88 22.40 14.67 -5.27
N PRO A 89 22.79 15.52 -4.32
CA PRO A 89 22.46 15.35 -2.90
C PRO A 89 20.97 15.41 -2.61
N VAL A 90 20.25 16.32 -3.23
CA VAL A 90 18.80 16.48 -3.02
C VAL A 90 18.04 15.28 -3.58
N ALA A 91 18.41 14.81 -4.76
CA ALA A 91 17.81 13.64 -5.37
C ALA A 91 18.08 12.35 -4.57
N TRP A 92 19.29 12.21 -4.02
CA TRP A 92 19.66 11.10 -3.15
C TRP A 92 18.85 11.10 -1.85
N ARG A 93 18.69 12.27 -1.21
CA ARG A 93 17.83 12.42 -0.01
C ARG A 93 16.38 12.06 -0.30
N ALA A 94 15.81 12.61 -1.37
CA ALA A 94 14.42 12.34 -1.75
C ALA A 94 14.20 10.84 -2.04
N TRP A 95 15.09 10.23 -2.82
CA TRP A 95 15.06 8.79 -3.08
C TRP A 95 15.17 7.97 -1.80
N LEU A 96 16.12 8.29 -0.91
CA LEU A 96 16.35 7.54 0.33
C LEU A 96 15.13 7.64 1.26
N VAL A 97 14.54 8.83 1.40
CA VAL A 97 13.29 9.01 2.15
C VAL A 97 12.17 8.16 1.56
N THR A 98 11.97 8.21 0.24
CA THR A 98 10.94 7.38 -0.42
C THR A 98 11.19 5.89 -0.22
N ARG A 99 12.45 5.41 -0.30
CA ARG A 99 12.79 4.00 -0.05
C ARG A 99 12.54 3.57 1.39
N LEU A 100 12.93 4.39 2.36
CA LEU A 100 12.68 4.14 3.78
C LEU A 100 11.19 4.07 4.08
N LEU A 101 10.41 5.04 3.61
CA LEU A 101 8.96 5.10 3.84
C LEU A 101 8.21 3.96 3.13
N ASN A 102 8.69 3.54 1.97
CA ASN A 102 8.14 2.35 1.30
C ASN A 102 8.39 1.08 2.13
N GLY A 103 9.57 0.94 2.75
CA GLY A 103 9.87 -0.19 3.64
C GLY A 103 9.10 -0.14 4.97
N THR A 104 8.80 1.06 5.49
CA THR A 104 8.00 1.20 6.72
C THR A 104 6.54 0.88 6.51
N ARG A 105 6.00 1.02 5.29
CA ARG A 105 4.65 0.55 5.00
C ARG A 105 4.47 -0.94 5.29
N SER A 106 5.48 -1.76 4.99
CA SER A 106 5.46 -3.20 5.30
C SER A 106 5.83 -3.50 6.76
N SER A 107 6.91 -2.90 7.27
CA SER A 107 7.41 -3.22 8.62
C SER A 107 6.66 -2.55 9.78
N LEU A 108 5.95 -1.45 9.51
CA LEU A 108 5.18 -0.68 10.48
C LEU A 108 3.72 -0.55 10.04
N PHE A 109 3.20 -1.50 9.26
CA PHE A 109 1.81 -1.50 8.79
C PHE A 109 0.79 -1.20 9.91
N PRO A 110 0.93 -1.70 11.15
CA PRO A 110 0.00 -1.37 12.24
C PRO A 110 -0.18 0.13 12.53
N LEU A 111 0.82 0.97 12.21
CA LEU A 111 0.73 2.43 12.32
C LEU A 111 -0.03 3.06 11.17
N TYR A 112 0.01 2.46 9.97
CA TYR A 112 -0.74 2.90 8.81
C TYR A 112 -2.21 2.50 8.95
N ALA A 113 -3.12 3.22 8.28
CA ALA A 113 -4.56 3.01 8.42
C ALA A 113 -5.10 3.11 9.87
N SER A 114 -4.36 3.74 10.78
CA SER A 114 -4.71 3.86 12.20
C SER A 114 -4.94 5.32 12.61
N LEU A 115 -5.45 5.51 13.83
CA LEU A 115 -5.46 6.83 14.49
C LEU A 115 -4.05 7.39 14.72
N ALA A 116 -3.01 6.56 14.67
CA ALA A 116 -1.61 6.97 14.79
C ALA A 116 -1.02 7.51 13.48
N THR A 117 -1.56 7.17 12.29
CA THR A 117 -0.99 7.60 10.99
C THR A 117 -0.78 9.12 10.90
N PRO A 118 -1.73 9.98 11.29
CA PRO A 118 -1.54 11.43 11.23
C PRO A 118 -0.41 11.91 12.16
N MET A 119 -0.25 11.30 13.33
CA MET A 119 0.83 11.62 14.26
C MET A 119 2.18 11.16 13.73
N TRP A 120 2.23 9.96 13.14
CA TRP A 120 3.40 9.41 12.46
C TRP A 120 3.88 10.33 11.33
N LEU A 121 2.99 10.79 10.45
CA LEU A 121 3.35 11.70 9.37
C LEU A 121 3.81 13.07 9.88
N ARG A 122 3.20 13.60 10.95
CA ARG A 122 3.72 14.81 11.61
C ARG A 122 5.12 14.57 12.14
N LEU A 123 5.37 13.44 12.82
CA LEU A 123 6.69 13.06 13.32
C LEU A 123 7.73 12.93 12.20
N LEU A 124 7.33 12.55 10.99
CA LEU A 124 8.19 12.52 9.81
C LEU A 124 8.42 13.90 9.16
N GLY A 125 7.60 14.90 9.48
CA GLY A 125 7.78 16.29 9.03
C GLY A 125 6.68 16.84 8.11
N ALA A 126 5.60 16.08 7.89
CA ALA A 126 4.43 16.57 7.18
C ALA A 126 3.57 17.50 8.04
N ARG A 127 2.84 18.41 7.38
CA ARG A 127 1.83 19.25 8.02
C ARG A 127 0.48 18.58 7.89
N VAL A 128 -0.03 17.98 8.96
CA VAL A 128 -1.29 17.22 8.94
C VAL A 128 -2.32 17.84 9.89
N GLY A 129 -3.48 18.17 9.37
CA GLY A 129 -4.61 18.76 10.09
C GLY A 129 -5.26 17.81 11.10
N ARG A 130 -6.21 18.34 11.86
CA ARG A 130 -7.01 17.60 12.84
C ARG A 130 -8.03 16.71 12.13
N ARG A 131 -8.26 15.51 12.69
CA ARG A 131 -9.20 14.52 12.13
C ARG A 131 -8.96 14.29 10.64
N ALA A 132 -7.69 14.24 10.24
CA ALA A 132 -7.30 13.75 8.93
C ALA A 132 -7.21 12.23 9.02
N GLU A 133 -7.76 11.55 8.02
CA GLU A 133 -7.84 10.10 7.99
C GLU A 133 -6.93 9.65 6.87
N ILE A 134 -5.89 8.90 7.22
CA ILE A 134 -4.81 8.59 6.31
C ILE A 134 -4.50 7.12 6.44
N SER A 135 -4.61 6.41 5.31
CA SER A 135 -4.31 5.01 5.20
C SER A 135 -2.83 4.81 4.83
N THR A 136 -2.53 4.09 3.75
CA THR A 136 -1.17 3.84 3.28
C THR A 136 -0.69 4.88 2.26
N VAL A 137 -0.28 6.06 2.72
CA VAL A 137 0.30 7.11 1.85
C VAL A 137 1.82 6.96 1.70
N LEU A 138 2.35 7.21 0.49
CA LEU A 138 3.78 7.34 0.22
C LEU A 138 4.15 8.80 -0.15
N PRO A 139 4.62 9.61 0.81
CA PRO A 139 4.96 11.00 0.53
C PRO A 139 6.45 11.32 0.63
N LEU A 140 6.81 12.54 0.21
CA LEU A 140 7.95 13.26 0.77
C LEU A 140 7.44 14.16 1.91
N PRO A 141 7.57 13.77 3.20
CA PRO A 141 6.85 14.40 4.30
C PRO A 141 7.05 15.92 4.38
N SER A 142 8.29 16.38 4.21
CA SER A 142 8.64 17.82 4.22
C SER A 142 7.93 18.67 3.16
N LEU A 143 7.35 18.05 2.13
CA LEU A 143 6.65 18.71 1.02
C LEU A 143 5.12 18.49 1.06
N LEU A 144 4.63 17.76 2.05
CA LEU A 144 3.23 17.38 2.18
C LEU A 144 2.47 18.29 3.17
N THR A 145 1.35 18.83 2.71
CA THR A 145 0.33 19.46 3.57
C THR A 145 -1.02 18.78 3.39
N VAL A 146 -1.61 18.32 4.49
CA VAL A 146 -2.95 17.73 4.55
C VAL A 146 -3.77 18.56 5.52
N ALA A 147 -4.90 19.11 5.07
CA ALA A 147 -5.76 19.95 5.90
C ALA A 147 -6.71 19.11 6.79
N ASP A 148 -7.48 19.80 7.64
CA ASP A 148 -8.42 19.17 8.57
C ASP A 148 -9.49 18.33 7.85
N GLY A 149 -9.86 17.18 8.41
CA GLY A 149 -10.94 16.36 7.85
C GLY A 149 -10.60 15.64 6.55
N ALA A 150 -9.43 15.88 5.94
CA ALA A 150 -9.03 15.26 4.68
C ALA A 150 -8.94 13.73 4.81
N PHE A 151 -9.17 13.02 3.71
CA PHE A 151 -9.09 11.57 3.63
C PHE A 151 -8.12 11.16 2.53
N LEU A 152 -7.05 10.45 2.89
CA LEU A 152 -6.10 9.87 1.96
C LEU A 152 -6.21 8.35 2.09
N ALA A 153 -6.69 7.70 1.04
CA ALA A 153 -6.93 6.28 1.04
C ALA A 153 -5.64 5.48 0.76
N ASP A 154 -5.78 4.18 0.51
CA ASP A 154 -4.64 3.27 0.36
C ASP A 154 -3.78 3.56 -0.86
N ASP A 155 -2.48 3.31 -0.72
CA ASP A 155 -1.50 3.42 -1.78
C ASP A 155 -1.47 4.81 -2.47
N THR A 156 -1.93 5.86 -1.78
CA THR A 156 -1.93 7.21 -2.35
C THR A 156 -0.52 7.75 -2.49
N LEU A 157 -0.23 8.32 -3.66
CA LEU A 157 1.07 8.90 -3.97
C LEU A 157 0.97 10.43 -3.93
N VAL A 158 1.48 11.05 -2.87
CA VAL A 158 1.28 12.48 -2.60
C VAL A 158 2.61 13.20 -2.46
N ALA A 159 2.82 14.27 -3.22
CA ALA A 159 4.13 14.91 -3.41
C ALA A 159 5.24 13.95 -3.87
N PRO A 160 5.02 13.09 -4.88
CA PRO A 160 6.12 12.32 -5.47
C PRO A 160 7.12 13.24 -6.15
N TYR A 161 8.35 12.74 -6.29
CA TYR A 161 9.28 13.35 -7.23
C TYR A 161 9.01 12.85 -8.65
N GLU A 162 9.18 13.72 -9.65
CA GLU A 162 9.10 13.36 -11.07
C GLU A 162 10.51 13.15 -11.63
N LEU A 163 10.71 12.11 -12.45
CA LEU A 163 11.98 11.83 -13.11
C LEU A 163 11.86 12.02 -14.62
N ARG A 164 12.70 12.89 -15.20
CA ARG A 164 12.75 13.08 -16.66
C ARG A 164 14.15 13.49 -17.11
N GLY A 165 14.70 12.79 -18.11
CA GLY A 165 15.96 13.18 -18.76
C GLY A 165 17.17 13.31 -17.82
N GLY A 166 17.23 12.52 -16.74
CA GLY A 166 18.30 12.61 -15.72
C GLY A 166 18.16 13.77 -14.72
N TRP A 167 16.98 14.40 -14.69
CA TRP A 167 16.56 15.39 -13.72
C TRP A 167 15.42 14.84 -12.85
N LEU A 168 15.40 15.31 -11.61
CA LEU A 168 14.40 15.03 -10.60
C LEU A 168 13.71 16.35 -10.24
N ARG A 169 12.38 16.41 -10.40
CA ARG A 169 11.58 17.58 -10.04
C ARG A 169 10.83 17.32 -8.74
N LEU A 170 10.95 18.26 -7.81
CA LEU A 170 10.28 18.29 -6.52
C LEU A 170 9.30 19.46 -6.47
N GLY A 171 8.17 19.25 -5.79
CA GLY A 171 7.17 20.27 -5.54
C GLY A 171 6.33 19.89 -4.32
N THR A 172 5.71 20.88 -3.72
CA THR A 172 4.76 20.67 -2.62
C THR A 172 3.47 20.04 -3.14
N ALA A 173 2.82 19.21 -2.34
CA ALA A 173 1.45 18.78 -2.58
C ALA A 173 0.56 19.17 -1.41
N ARG A 174 -0.65 19.62 -1.71
CA ARG A 174 -1.64 20.05 -0.72
C ARG A 174 -2.95 19.31 -0.92
N VAL A 175 -3.49 18.75 0.15
CA VAL A 175 -4.82 18.14 0.20
C VAL A 175 -5.72 19.01 1.09
N GLY A 176 -6.78 19.57 0.52
CA GLY A 176 -7.68 20.53 1.13
C GLY A 176 -8.58 19.94 2.21
N ARG A 177 -9.32 20.82 2.90
CA ARG A 177 -10.18 20.46 4.04
C ARG A 177 -11.31 19.56 3.56
N ARG A 178 -11.48 18.42 4.22
CA ARG A 178 -12.44 17.36 3.84
C ARG A 178 -12.33 16.91 2.37
N ALA A 179 -11.17 17.14 1.73
CA ALA A 179 -10.89 16.57 0.42
C ALA A 179 -10.63 15.07 0.54
N PHE A 180 -10.86 14.34 -0.54
CA PHE A 180 -10.69 12.90 -0.62
C PHE A 180 -9.74 12.53 -1.76
N VAL A 181 -8.75 11.69 -1.48
CA VAL A 181 -7.89 11.07 -2.48
C VAL A 181 -8.06 9.55 -2.36
N GLY A 182 -8.65 8.94 -3.38
CA GLY A 182 -8.96 7.51 -3.43
C GLY A 182 -7.73 6.63 -3.63
N ASN A 183 -7.94 5.31 -3.56
CA ASN A 183 -6.86 4.33 -3.59
C ASN A 183 -5.97 4.50 -4.82
N SER A 184 -4.65 4.44 -4.65
CA SER A 184 -3.66 4.66 -5.71
C SER A 184 -3.81 6.00 -6.46
N GLY A 185 -4.50 6.98 -5.87
CA GLY A 185 -4.63 8.33 -6.40
C GLY A 185 -3.32 9.11 -6.26
N ILE A 186 -3.02 9.94 -7.26
CA ILE A 186 -1.76 10.68 -7.35
C ILE A 186 -1.99 12.18 -7.23
N VAL A 187 -1.32 12.81 -6.27
CA VAL A 187 -1.24 14.27 -6.15
C VAL A 187 0.20 14.69 -6.42
N GLY A 188 0.48 15.01 -7.68
CA GLY A 188 1.82 15.31 -8.18
C GLY A 188 2.48 16.56 -7.58
N PRO A 189 3.77 16.79 -7.84
CA PRO A 189 4.50 17.95 -7.33
C PRO A 189 3.93 19.25 -7.87
N GLY A 190 3.58 20.16 -6.96
CA GLY A 190 2.94 21.44 -7.28
C GLY A 190 1.43 21.35 -7.51
N ARG A 191 0.79 20.22 -7.21
CA ARG A 191 -0.67 20.05 -7.31
C ARG A 191 -1.34 20.32 -5.96
N GLU A 192 -2.54 20.86 -6.02
CA GLU A 192 -3.43 21.05 -4.88
C GLU A 192 -4.78 20.37 -5.17
N VAL A 193 -5.27 19.59 -4.22
CA VAL A 193 -6.65 19.09 -4.19
C VAL A 193 -7.47 20.07 -3.35
N PRO A 194 -8.42 20.83 -3.93
CA PRO A 194 -9.19 21.83 -3.21
C PRO A 194 -10.07 21.25 -2.10
N ASP A 195 -10.60 22.12 -1.23
CA ASP A 195 -11.53 21.74 -0.17
C ASP A 195 -12.73 20.95 -0.72
N GLN A 196 -13.09 19.85 -0.05
CA GLN A 196 -14.19 18.94 -0.42
C GLN A 196 -14.08 18.30 -1.82
N ALA A 197 -12.97 18.49 -2.54
CA ALA A 197 -12.77 17.84 -3.82
C ALA A 197 -12.45 16.34 -3.65
N LEU A 198 -12.78 15.54 -4.66
CA LEU A 198 -12.54 14.11 -4.68
C LEU A 198 -11.65 13.75 -5.88
N ILE A 199 -10.56 13.04 -5.62
CA ILE A 199 -9.76 12.36 -6.64
C ILE A 199 -10.08 10.87 -6.53
N GLY A 200 -10.56 10.27 -7.61
CA GLY A 200 -10.97 8.88 -7.66
C GLY A 200 -9.80 7.89 -7.58
N VAL A 201 -10.15 6.61 -7.53
CA VAL A 201 -9.18 5.51 -7.51
C VAL A 201 -8.32 5.54 -8.78
N LEU A 202 -7.03 5.21 -8.65
CA LEU A 202 -6.02 5.19 -9.73
C LEU A 202 -5.90 6.52 -10.51
N SER A 203 -6.40 7.63 -9.99
CA SER A 203 -6.57 8.87 -10.77
C SER A 203 -5.48 9.90 -10.49
N ASP A 204 -5.19 10.75 -11.47
CA ASP A 204 -4.30 11.91 -11.28
C ASP A 204 -5.12 13.12 -10.80
N ALA A 205 -4.64 13.83 -9.78
CA ALA A 205 -5.21 15.12 -9.42
C ALA A 205 -5.00 16.13 -10.56
N PRO A 206 -6.04 16.84 -11.03
CA PRO A 206 -5.93 17.81 -12.13
C PRO A 206 -5.08 19.02 -11.74
N ALA A 207 -4.60 19.78 -12.74
CA ALA A 207 -3.74 20.95 -12.50
C ALA A 207 -4.53 22.07 -11.83
N HIS A 208 -5.79 22.19 -12.23
CA HIS A 208 -6.74 23.16 -11.73
C HIS A 208 -8.05 22.44 -11.49
N SER A 209 -8.63 22.65 -10.31
CA SER A 209 -9.95 22.15 -9.94
C SER A 209 -10.62 23.12 -8.98
N LYS A 210 -11.93 22.96 -8.80
CA LYS A 210 -12.73 23.80 -7.91
C LYS A 210 -13.05 23.04 -6.62
N PRO A 211 -13.29 23.74 -5.49
CA PRO A 211 -13.84 23.11 -4.29
C PRO A 211 -15.08 22.27 -4.59
N GLY A 212 -15.22 21.12 -3.93
CA GLY A 212 -16.37 20.21 -4.10
C GLY A 212 -16.39 19.40 -5.40
N SER A 213 -15.45 19.62 -6.33
CA SER A 213 -15.40 18.89 -7.60
C SER A 213 -14.86 17.46 -7.45
N SER A 214 -15.35 16.53 -8.27
CA SER A 214 -14.86 15.15 -8.33
C SER A 214 -14.16 14.88 -9.66
N TRP A 215 -13.07 14.12 -9.60
CA TRP A 215 -12.23 13.80 -10.74
C TRP A 215 -11.86 12.33 -10.72
N LEU A 216 -11.74 11.72 -11.91
CA LEU A 216 -11.30 10.35 -12.05
C LEU A 216 -10.61 10.15 -13.40
N GLY A 217 -9.67 9.23 -13.45
CA GLY A 217 -8.98 8.84 -14.67
C GLY A 217 -7.61 9.47 -14.84
N ARG A 218 -6.95 9.03 -15.92
CA ARG A 218 -5.66 9.54 -16.40
C ARG A 218 -5.73 9.61 -17.94
N PRO A 219 -5.97 10.79 -18.54
CA PRO A 219 -6.11 12.11 -17.90
C PRO A 219 -7.37 12.24 -17.04
N ALA A 220 -7.34 13.15 -16.07
CA ALA A 220 -8.44 13.38 -15.14
C ALA A 220 -9.69 13.93 -15.86
N LEU A 221 -10.82 13.25 -15.67
CA LEU A 221 -12.13 13.63 -16.17
C LEU A 221 -13.05 14.02 -14.99
N PRO A 222 -13.88 15.06 -15.13
CA PRO A 222 -14.81 15.44 -14.09
C PRO A 222 -15.89 14.36 -13.94
N LEU A 223 -16.20 13.99 -12.70
CA LEU A 223 -17.31 13.10 -12.36
C LEU A 223 -18.44 13.88 -11.70
N PRO A 224 -19.70 13.66 -12.11
CA PRO A 224 -20.85 14.13 -11.34
C PRO A 224 -20.81 13.52 -9.93
N ARG A 225 -21.05 14.34 -8.92
CA ARG A 225 -21.12 13.90 -7.53
C ARG A 225 -22.50 14.20 -6.97
N ILE A 226 -23.12 13.18 -6.39
CA ILE A 226 -24.30 13.33 -5.55
C ILE A 226 -23.80 13.20 -4.10
N PRO A 227 -23.80 14.29 -3.30
CA PRO A 227 -23.44 14.21 -1.90
C PRO A 227 -24.35 13.20 -1.20
N THR A 228 -23.76 12.23 -0.50
CA THR A 228 -24.56 11.29 0.30
C THR A 228 -24.81 11.91 1.67
N SER A 229 -26.08 12.03 2.07
CA SER A 229 -26.43 12.46 3.43
C SER A 229 -26.12 11.34 4.42
N ALA A 230 -25.19 11.57 5.35
CA ALA A 230 -24.88 10.65 6.43
C ALA A 230 -24.68 11.38 7.76
N ASP A 231 -24.88 10.67 8.86
CA ASP A 231 -24.68 11.18 10.21
C ASP A 231 -23.23 11.70 10.39
N PRO A 232 -23.03 13.01 10.65
CA PRO A 232 -21.72 13.59 10.91
C PRO A 232 -20.99 12.89 12.06
N GLY A 233 -21.73 12.41 13.07
CA GLY A 233 -21.22 11.70 14.25
C GLY A 233 -20.64 10.32 13.96
N ARG A 234 -20.88 9.77 12.76
CA ARG A 234 -20.31 8.48 12.31
C ARG A 234 -19.33 8.63 11.15
N THR A 235 -19.09 9.86 10.67
CA THR A 235 -18.23 10.16 9.52
C THR A 235 -17.09 11.11 9.93
N PHE A 236 -17.39 12.39 10.17
CA PHE A 236 -16.38 13.44 10.37
C PHE A 236 -16.17 13.81 11.85
N GLU A 237 -17.18 13.66 12.70
CA GLU A 237 -17.19 14.22 14.06
C GLU A 237 -17.60 13.17 15.10
N PRO A 238 -16.84 12.08 15.25
CA PRO A 238 -17.18 11.00 16.16
C PRO A 238 -17.25 11.46 17.62
N PRO A 239 -18.21 10.97 18.42
CA PRO A 239 -18.19 11.15 19.86
C PRO A 239 -16.99 10.41 20.47
N ARG A 240 -16.48 10.92 21.61
CA ARG A 240 -15.30 10.37 22.30
C ARG A 240 -15.39 8.86 22.57
N ARG A 241 -16.58 8.33 22.84
CA ARG A 241 -16.80 6.89 23.05
C ARG A 241 -16.40 6.05 21.84
N LEU A 242 -16.68 6.52 20.61
CA LEU A 242 -16.32 5.80 19.39
C LEU A 242 -14.81 5.91 19.13
N VAL A 243 -14.21 7.06 19.48
CA VAL A 243 -12.75 7.22 19.42
C VAL A 243 -12.03 6.25 20.35
N LEU A 244 -12.49 6.12 21.60
CA LEU A 244 -11.93 5.19 22.57
C LEU A 244 -12.15 3.73 22.16
N ALA A 245 -13.35 3.38 21.69
CA ALA A 245 -13.64 2.03 21.20
C ALA A 245 -12.76 1.65 20.00
N ARG A 246 -12.56 2.58 19.05
CA ARG A 246 -11.63 2.38 17.92
C ARG A 246 -10.21 2.22 18.41
N ALA A 247 -9.74 3.09 19.30
CA ALA A 247 -8.39 3.02 19.86
C ALA A 247 -8.13 1.69 20.59
N ALA A 248 -9.13 1.15 21.29
CA ALA A 248 -9.02 -0.15 21.94
C ALA A 248 -8.85 -1.29 20.93
N VAL A 249 -9.60 -1.28 19.82
CA VAL A 249 -9.42 -2.26 18.72
C VAL A 249 -8.07 -2.07 18.02
N GLU A 250 -7.66 -0.83 17.78
CA GLU A 250 -6.37 -0.53 17.15
C GLU A 250 -5.17 -0.92 18.03
N LEU A 251 -5.30 -0.91 19.36
CA LEU A 251 -4.26 -1.41 20.25
C LEU A 251 -3.96 -2.90 20.00
N CYS A 252 -4.97 -3.69 19.62
CA CYS A 252 -4.79 -5.09 19.25
C CYS A 252 -4.00 -5.31 17.96
N ARG A 253 -3.70 -4.26 17.18
CA ARG A 253 -2.85 -4.36 15.98
C ARG A 253 -1.40 -4.74 16.29
N VAL A 254 -0.98 -4.68 17.54
CA VAL A 254 0.33 -5.19 17.99
C VAL A 254 0.38 -6.73 17.99
N LEU A 255 -0.77 -7.41 18.11
CA LEU A 255 -0.83 -8.87 18.19
C LEU A 255 -0.18 -9.59 16.99
N PRO A 256 -0.47 -9.25 15.72
CA PRO A 256 0.20 -9.89 14.59
C PRO A 256 1.72 -9.66 14.57
N LEU A 257 2.20 -8.52 15.08
CA LEU A 257 3.65 -8.29 15.24
C LEU A 257 4.25 -9.21 16.31
N MET A 258 3.55 -9.38 17.45
CA MET A 258 3.98 -10.30 18.50
C MET A 258 4.02 -11.75 17.97
N CYS A 259 2.98 -12.18 17.25
CA CYS A 259 2.96 -13.48 16.59
C CYS A 259 4.14 -13.63 15.62
N SER A 260 4.44 -12.61 14.81
CA SER A 260 5.57 -12.64 13.89
C SER A 260 6.91 -12.77 14.62
N VAL A 261 7.10 -12.08 15.76
CA VAL A 261 8.31 -12.23 16.58
C VAL A 261 8.41 -13.64 17.15
N MET A 262 7.32 -14.19 17.68
CA MET A 262 7.30 -15.56 18.21
C MET A 262 7.61 -16.60 17.12
N LEU A 263 7.08 -16.43 15.89
CA LEU A 263 7.43 -17.30 14.77
C LEU A 263 8.91 -17.18 14.39
N ALA A 264 9.46 -15.96 14.39
CA ALA A 264 10.88 -15.75 14.12
C ALA A 264 11.76 -16.39 15.20
N GLU A 265 11.40 -16.24 16.47
CA GLU A 265 12.09 -16.92 17.58
C GLU A 265 12.02 -18.44 17.45
N ALA A 266 10.84 -19.00 17.11
CA ALA A 266 10.69 -20.44 16.91
C ALA A 266 11.61 -20.98 15.81
N VAL A 267 11.70 -20.26 14.68
CA VAL A 267 12.63 -20.62 13.58
C VAL A 267 14.08 -20.49 14.04
N LEU A 268 14.46 -19.39 14.69
CA LEU A 268 15.84 -19.15 15.13
C LEU A 268 16.30 -20.17 16.19
N ILE A 269 15.43 -20.51 17.14
CA ILE A 269 15.70 -21.53 18.16
C ILE A 269 15.79 -22.91 17.50
N GLY A 270 14.87 -23.25 16.59
CA GLY A 270 14.90 -24.51 15.85
C GLY A 270 16.17 -24.67 15.02
N GLU A 271 16.60 -23.60 14.33
CA GLU A 271 17.88 -23.52 13.62
C GLU A 271 19.07 -23.70 14.56
N GLN A 272 19.04 -23.07 15.73
CA GLN A 272 20.11 -23.22 16.72
C GLN A 272 20.21 -24.66 17.26
N TYR A 273 19.08 -25.35 17.46
CA TYR A 273 19.09 -26.79 17.79
C TYR A 273 19.70 -27.61 16.65
N ALA A 274 19.25 -27.40 15.41
CA ALA A 274 19.76 -28.11 14.25
C ALA A 274 21.27 -27.92 14.05
N LEU A 275 21.76 -26.71 14.29
CA LEU A 275 23.19 -26.39 14.25
C LEU A 275 23.97 -27.08 15.35
N SER A 276 23.44 -27.10 16.57
CA SER A 276 24.11 -27.68 17.74
C SER A 276 24.23 -29.21 17.64
N ASP A 277 23.21 -29.87 17.09
CA ASP A 277 23.16 -31.33 17.02
C ASP A 277 23.78 -31.89 15.72
N GLY A 278 23.58 -31.20 14.59
CA GLY A 278 23.93 -31.72 13.25
C GLY A 278 24.89 -30.85 12.45
N GLY A 279 25.36 -29.72 12.99
CA GLY A 279 26.24 -28.79 12.30
C GLY A 279 25.58 -28.02 11.17
N PHE A 280 26.37 -27.21 10.45
CA PHE A 280 25.88 -26.25 9.46
C PHE A 280 25.08 -26.88 8.30
N GLY A 281 25.48 -28.07 7.85
CA GLY A 281 24.79 -28.76 6.75
C GLY A 281 23.36 -29.17 7.14
N TRP A 282 23.18 -29.62 8.38
CA TRP A 282 21.88 -30.04 8.90
C TRP A 282 20.95 -28.84 9.15
N ALA A 283 21.48 -27.76 9.74
CA ALA A 283 20.76 -26.50 9.88
C ALA A 283 20.27 -25.97 8.51
N ALA A 284 21.16 -25.92 7.52
CA ALA A 284 20.81 -25.45 6.17
C ALA A 284 19.69 -26.28 5.51
N LEU A 285 19.66 -27.60 5.72
CA LEU A 285 18.61 -28.47 5.21
C LEU A 285 17.27 -28.27 5.94
N LEU A 286 17.31 -28.03 7.26
CA LEU A 286 16.12 -27.90 8.09
C LEU A 286 15.46 -26.52 8.02
N GLY A 287 16.17 -25.46 7.62
CA GLY A 287 15.59 -24.12 7.57
C GLY A 287 14.34 -23.99 6.71
N GLY A 288 14.32 -24.62 5.53
CA GLY A 288 13.10 -24.70 4.72
C GLY A 288 11.97 -25.45 5.43
N ALA A 289 12.30 -26.56 6.10
CA ALA A 289 11.33 -27.37 6.83
C ALA A 289 10.78 -26.67 8.09
N LEU A 290 11.53 -25.76 8.71
CA LEU A 290 11.08 -24.94 9.85
C LEU A 290 10.23 -23.74 9.41
N LEU A 291 10.53 -23.15 8.25
CA LEU A 291 9.79 -22.01 7.72
C LEU A 291 8.37 -22.40 7.26
N LEU A 292 8.20 -23.59 6.67
CA LEU A 292 6.90 -24.06 6.17
C LEU A 292 5.79 -24.13 7.24
N PRO A 293 5.96 -24.78 8.41
CA PRO A 293 4.94 -24.80 9.45
C PRO A 293 4.68 -23.40 10.03
N CYS A 294 5.69 -22.54 10.11
CA CYS A 294 5.51 -21.15 10.55
C CYS A 294 4.69 -20.34 9.54
N ALA A 295 4.95 -20.51 8.23
CA ALA A 295 4.17 -19.91 7.16
C ALA A 295 2.71 -20.38 7.18
N LEU A 296 2.49 -21.69 7.37
CA LEU A 296 1.15 -22.25 7.54
C LEU A 296 0.44 -21.69 8.77
N LEU A 297 1.13 -21.63 9.92
CA LEU A 297 0.55 -21.10 11.15
C LEU A 297 0.21 -19.61 11.02
N ALA A 298 1.07 -18.80 10.41
CA ALA A 298 0.78 -17.38 10.11
C ALA A 298 -0.48 -17.22 9.24
N ALA A 299 -0.61 -18.05 8.20
CA ALA A 299 -1.77 -18.06 7.32
C ALA A 299 -3.05 -18.49 8.05
N LEU A 300 -2.97 -19.53 8.89
CA LEU A 300 -4.09 -20.01 9.70
C LEU A 300 -4.53 -18.98 10.75
N LEU A 301 -3.59 -18.28 11.39
CA LEU A 301 -3.89 -17.21 12.35
C LEU A 301 -4.58 -16.03 11.66
N ALA A 302 -4.14 -15.64 10.47
CA ALA A 302 -4.84 -14.62 9.69
C ALA A 302 -6.25 -15.08 9.28
N THR A 303 -6.41 -16.33 8.84
CA THR A 303 -7.73 -16.91 8.55
C THR A 303 -8.62 -16.96 9.79
N ALA A 304 -8.09 -17.37 10.93
CA ALA A 304 -8.83 -17.37 12.20
C ALA A 304 -9.28 -15.95 12.59
N SER A 305 -8.38 -14.96 12.43
CA SER A 305 -8.70 -13.56 12.71
C SER A 305 -9.85 -13.05 11.83
N LYS A 306 -9.91 -13.43 10.54
CA LYS A 306 -11.00 -13.10 9.63
C LYS A 306 -12.35 -13.60 10.17
N TRP A 307 -12.41 -14.88 10.52
CA TRP A 307 -13.66 -15.52 10.95
C TRP A 307 -14.10 -15.07 12.35
N LEU A 308 -13.16 -14.81 13.25
CA LEU A 308 -13.44 -14.31 14.60
C LEU A 308 -13.83 -12.82 14.60
N LEU A 309 -13.09 -11.99 13.87
CA LEU A 309 -13.25 -10.54 13.89
C LEU A 309 -14.29 -10.05 12.91
N VAL A 310 -14.54 -10.69 11.78
CA VAL A 310 -15.47 -10.17 10.77
C VAL A 310 -16.59 -11.16 10.49
N GLY A 311 -16.26 -12.44 10.36
CA GLY A 311 -17.19 -13.46 9.87
C GLY A 311 -17.24 -13.43 8.34
N ARG A 312 -18.44 -13.34 7.76
CA ARG A 312 -18.65 -13.32 6.31
C ARG A 312 -18.92 -11.90 5.82
N PHE A 313 -18.14 -11.41 4.86
CA PHE A 313 -18.41 -10.13 4.20
C PHE A 313 -19.70 -10.21 3.37
N ARG A 314 -20.47 -9.11 3.38
CA ARG A 314 -21.70 -8.94 2.60
C ARG A 314 -21.69 -7.56 1.95
N PRO A 315 -22.29 -7.39 0.77
CA PRO A 315 -22.49 -6.06 0.19
C PRO A 315 -23.27 -5.16 1.16
N GLY A 316 -22.95 -3.87 1.19
CA GLY A 316 -23.57 -2.94 2.13
C GLY A 316 -22.81 -1.63 2.32
N GLU A 317 -23.37 -0.74 3.15
CA GLU A 317 -22.76 0.54 3.49
C GLU A 317 -22.46 0.62 4.98
N HIS A 318 -21.22 0.99 5.31
CA HIS A 318 -20.74 1.11 6.68
C HIS A 318 -20.05 2.45 6.87
N PRO A 319 -20.51 3.31 7.79
CA PRO A 319 -19.80 4.55 8.06
C PRO A 319 -18.43 4.24 8.69
N LEU A 320 -17.45 5.12 8.47
CA LEU A 320 -16.07 4.97 8.92
C LEU A 320 -15.99 4.67 10.42
N TRP A 321 -16.84 5.31 11.23
CA TRP A 321 -16.85 5.09 12.68
C TRP A 321 -17.79 3.96 13.11
N SER A 322 -17.77 2.84 12.38
CA SER A 322 -18.50 1.63 12.73
C SER A 322 -17.55 0.52 13.19
N SER A 323 -18.04 -0.33 14.10
CA SER A 323 -17.29 -1.49 14.59
C SER A 323 -16.83 -2.41 13.44
N PHE A 324 -17.65 -2.55 12.40
CA PHE A 324 -17.30 -3.34 11.21
C PHE A 324 -15.99 -2.86 10.58
N VAL A 325 -15.86 -1.55 10.30
CA VAL A 325 -14.66 -1.00 9.65
C VAL A 325 -13.42 -1.27 10.48
N TRP A 326 -13.43 -1.00 11.79
CA TRP A 326 -12.21 -1.15 12.60
C TRP A 326 -11.83 -2.60 12.87
N ARG A 327 -12.82 -3.51 12.93
CA ARG A 327 -12.58 -4.95 13.01
C ARG A 327 -12.02 -5.49 11.69
N ASN A 328 -12.53 -5.01 10.56
CA ASN A 328 -12.00 -5.33 9.23
C ASN A 328 -10.54 -4.89 9.10
N GLU A 329 -10.25 -3.66 9.50
CA GLU A 329 -8.91 -3.09 9.51
C GLU A 329 -7.93 -3.82 10.46
N LEU A 330 -8.41 -4.33 11.60
CA LEU A 330 -7.59 -5.18 12.47
C LEU A 330 -7.30 -6.53 11.78
N TYR A 331 -8.28 -7.14 11.12
CA TYR A 331 -8.07 -8.33 10.30
C TYR A 331 -7.06 -8.07 9.18
N ASP A 332 -7.16 -6.95 8.47
CA ASP A 332 -6.22 -6.57 7.43
C ASP A 332 -4.79 -6.42 7.97
N THR A 333 -4.64 -5.97 9.22
CA THR A 333 -3.33 -5.96 9.90
C THR A 333 -2.74 -7.37 10.08
N PHE A 334 -3.56 -8.40 10.36
CA PHE A 334 -3.09 -9.79 10.38
C PHE A 334 -2.69 -10.28 8.98
N VAL A 335 -3.39 -9.86 7.93
CA VAL A 335 -2.99 -10.17 6.56
C VAL A 335 -1.62 -9.53 6.25
N GLU A 336 -1.52 -8.22 6.40
CA GLU A 336 -0.36 -7.43 5.96
C GLU A 336 0.88 -7.60 6.84
N SER A 337 0.70 -7.81 8.16
CA SER A 337 1.83 -7.91 9.10
C SER A 337 2.23 -9.34 9.47
N LEU A 338 1.38 -10.34 9.19
CA LEU A 338 1.64 -11.73 9.57
C LEU A 338 1.57 -12.67 8.37
N ALA A 339 0.42 -12.80 7.69
CA ALA A 339 0.30 -13.76 6.60
C ALA A 339 1.15 -13.40 5.37
N VAL A 340 1.23 -12.12 4.99
CA VAL A 340 1.97 -11.67 3.81
C VAL A 340 3.49 -11.88 3.97
N PRO A 341 4.14 -11.42 5.05
CA PRO A 341 5.58 -11.61 5.22
C PRO A 341 6.00 -13.08 5.35
N TRP A 342 5.17 -13.91 5.98
CA TRP A 342 5.49 -15.31 6.27
C TRP A 342 5.07 -16.28 5.17
N MET A 343 4.02 -15.97 4.41
CA MET A 343 3.46 -16.87 3.40
C MET A 343 3.06 -16.15 2.12
N ALA A 344 1.99 -15.33 2.15
CA ALA A 344 1.31 -14.91 0.92
C ALA A 344 2.23 -14.18 -0.07
N GLY A 345 3.21 -13.42 0.42
CA GLY A 345 4.19 -12.73 -0.43
C GLY A 345 5.14 -13.65 -1.19
N ALA A 346 5.50 -14.81 -0.65
CA ALA A 346 6.38 -15.78 -1.31
C ALA A 346 5.63 -16.72 -2.26
N PHE A 347 4.31 -16.84 -2.09
CA PHE A 347 3.46 -17.78 -2.82
C PHE A 347 2.54 -17.12 -3.86
N THR A 348 2.78 -15.86 -4.26
CA THR A 348 2.02 -15.23 -5.36
C THR A 348 2.21 -16.00 -6.67
N GLY A 349 1.14 -16.10 -7.46
CA GLY A 349 1.12 -16.89 -8.69
C GLY A 349 1.06 -18.41 -8.49
N THR A 350 1.00 -18.90 -7.24
CA THR A 350 0.97 -20.34 -6.94
C THR A 350 -0.42 -20.82 -6.49
N PRO A 351 -0.71 -22.14 -6.58
CA PRO A 351 -1.93 -22.72 -6.03
C PRO A 351 -2.08 -22.53 -4.51
N VAL A 352 -0.99 -22.38 -3.76
CA VAL A 352 -1.00 -22.20 -2.29
C VAL A 352 -1.73 -20.91 -1.92
N LEU A 353 -1.44 -19.81 -2.63
CA LEU A 353 -2.14 -18.55 -2.40
C LEU A 353 -3.64 -18.69 -2.68
N ASN A 354 -4.02 -19.37 -3.76
CA ASN A 354 -5.42 -19.62 -4.08
C ASN A 354 -6.13 -20.44 -2.99
N TRP A 355 -5.48 -21.46 -2.41
CA TRP A 355 -6.04 -22.23 -1.31
C TRP A 355 -6.26 -21.39 -0.06
N TRP A 356 -5.31 -20.52 0.29
CA TRP A 356 -5.45 -19.64 1.43
C TRP A 356 -6.54 -18.57 1.20
N LEU A 357 -6.60 -17.94 0.03
CA LEU A 357 -7.65 -16.98 -0.33
C LEU A 357 -9.06 -17.63 -0.29
N ARG A 358 -9.18 -18.91 -0.68
CA ARG A 358 -10.42 -19.69 -0.49
C ARG A 358 -10.76 -19.89 0.99
N SER A 359 -9.77 -20.13 1.85
CA SER A 359 -9.98 -20.23 3.31
C SER A 359 -10.50 -18.92 3.93
N LEU A 360 -10.19 -17.79 3.30
CA LEU A 360 -10.71 -16.47 3.66
C LEU A 360 -12.10 -16.21 3.05
N GLY A 361 -12.61 -17.06 2.16
CA GLY A 361 -13.96 -16.98 1.60
C GLY A 361 -14.05 -16.67 0.11
N ALA A 362 -12.94 -16.40 -0.58
CA ALA A 362 -12.95 -16.13 -2.02
C ALA A 362 -13.38 -17.37 -2.81
N ARG A 363 -14.16 -17.17 -3.88
CA ARG A 363 -14.56 -18.23 -4.81
C ARG A 363 -13.61 -18.25 -5.98
N ILE A 364 -12.68 -19.21 -6.00
CA ILE A 364 -11.60 -19.28 -7.00
C ILE A 364 -11.67 -20.60 -7.77
N GLY A 365 -11.83 -20.54 -9.09
CA GLY A 365 -11.90 -21.68 -10.00
C GLY A 365 -10.60 -22.48 -10.15
N ARG A 366 -10.61 -23.45 -11.06
CA ARG A 366 -9.45 -24.28 -11.45
C ARG A 366 -8.52 -23.51 -12.38
N GLY A 367 -7.21 -23.71 -12.25
CA GLY A 367 -6.23 -23.10 -13.15
C GLY A 367 -6.09 -21.58 -13.05
N VAL A 368 -6.60 -20.96 -11.97
CA VAL A 368 -6.49 -19.52 -11.77
C VAL A 368 -5.04 -19.13 -11.46
N TRP A 369 -4.51 -18.17 -12.22
CA TRP A 369 -3.26 -17.49 -11.91
C TRP A 369 -3.55 -16.23 -11.12
N CYS A 370 -3.17 -16.19 -9.83
CA CYS A 370 -3.38 -15.02 -8.97
C CYS A 370 -2.04 -14.53 -8.43
N ASP A 371 -1.51 -13.45 -8.99
CA ASP A 371 -0.22 -12.85 -8.62
C ASP A 371 -0.39 -11.63 -7.71
N THR A 372 -1.45 -11.63 -6.89
CA THR A 372 -1.76 -10.58 -5.92
C THR A 372 -2.57 -11.16 -4.76
N TYR A 373 -2.38 -10.62 -3.57
CA TYR A 373 -3.22 -10.92 -2.40
C TYR A 373 -4.22 -9.79 -2.08
N TRP A 374 -4.21 -8.70 -2.86
CA TRP A 374 -5.09 -7.53 -2.66
C TRP A 374 -6.53 -7.82 -3.10
N LEU A 375 -7.18 -8.69 -2.34
CA LEU A 375 -8.58 -9.08 -2.37
C LEU A 375 -9.18 -8.79 -0.98
N PRO A 376 -9.45 -7.52 -0.62
CA PRO A 376 -9.68 -7.13 0.78
C PRO A 376 -10.85 -7.88 1.43
N GLU A 377 -12.06 -7.73 0.88
CA GLU A 377 -13.24 -8.45 1.35
C GLU A 377 -13.44 -9.72 0.53
N THR A 378 -12.57 -10.70 0.77
CA THR A 378 -12.43 -11.97 0.04
C THR A 378 -13.76 -12.66 -0.31
N ASP A 379 -14.77 -12.70 0.58
CA ASP A 379 -16.07 -13.35 0.30
C ASP A 379 -16.83 -12.73 -0.89
N LEU A 380 -16.49 -11.48 -1.25
CA LEU A 380 -17.09 -10.69 -2.33
C LEU A 380 -16.34 -10.87 -3.66
N VAL A 381 -15.24 -11.63 -3.69
CA VAL A 381 -14.46 -11.90 -4.91
C VAL A 381 -14.81 -13.28 -5.48
N THR A 382 -15.14 -13.31 -6.77
CA THR A 382 -15.37 -14.56 -7.51
C THR A 382 -14.56 -14.58 -8.80
N LEU A 383 -13.64 -15.55 -8.90
CA LEU A 383 -12.78 -15.82 -10.06
C LEU A 383 -13.18 -17.16 -10.69
N GLY A 384 -13.60 -17.14 -11.95
CA GLY A 384 -13.90 -18.33 -12.74
C GLY A 384 -12.65 -19.17 -13.08
N ASP A 385 -12.86 -20.31 -13.75
CA ASP A 385 -11.78 -21.18 -14.19
C ASP A 385 -10.85 -20.47 -15.18
N GLY A 386 -9.53 -20.66 -15.03
CA GLY A 386 -8.51 -20.10 -15.93
C GLY A 386 -8.35 -18.56 -15.85
N VAL A 387 -8.95 -17.90 -14.86
CA VAL A 387 -8.78 -16.45 -14.67
C VAL A 387 -7.31 -16.10 -14.38
N SER A 388 -6.86 -14.97 -14.92
CA SER A 388 -5.54 -14.41 -14.64
C SER A 388 -5.64 -13.03 -13.97
N VAL A 389 -5.24 -12.94 -12.71
CA VAL A 389 -5.10 -11.68 -11.97
C VAL A 389 -3.61 -11.41 -11.79
N ASN A 390 -3.08 -10.42 -12.51
CA ASN A 390 -1.64 -10.17 -12.58
C ASN A 390 -1.10 -9.37 -11.36
N ARG A 391 0.23 -9.25 -11.29
CA ARG A 391 0.92 -8.51 -10.22
C ARG A 391 0.39 -7.10 -10.00
N GLY A 392 0.27 -6.76 -8.73
CA GLY A 392 -0.13 -5.43 -8.29
C GLY A 392 -1.57 -5.06 -8.67
N CYS A 393 -2.37 -6.00 -9.16
CA CYS A 393 -3.79 -5.77 -9.33
C CYS A 393 -4.49 -5.67 -7.98
N VAL A 394 -5.52 -4.84 -7.92
CA VAL A 394 -6.39 -4.70 -6.74
C VAL A 394 -7.80 -5.07 -7.17
N LEU A 395 -8.34 -6.14 -6.58
CA LEU A 395 -9.76 -6.48 -6.73
C LEU A 395 -10.51 -5.77 -5.61
N GLN A 396 -10.78 -4.49 -5.83
CA GLN A 396 -11.26 -3.57 -4.83
C GLN A 396 -12.76 -3.76 -4.60
N THR A 397 -13.09 -4.41 -3.49
CA THR A 397 -14.46 -4.76 -3.07
C THR A 397 -15.16 -3.66 -2.29
N HIS A 398 -14.46 -2.58 -1.94
CA HIS A 398 -15.08 -1.42 -1.31
C HIS A 398 -14.59 -0.08 -1.87
N LEU A 399 -15.42 0.96 -1.73
CA LEU A 399 -15.04 2.36 -1.98
C LEU A 399 -15.42 3.21 -0.78
N PHE A 400 -14.53 4.14 -0.41
CA PHE A 400 -14.90 5.22 0.50
C PHE A 400 -15.43 6.41 -0.28
N HIS A 401 -16.64 6.85 0.06
CA HIS A 401 -17.18 8.13 -0.36
C HIS A 401 -17.77 8.81 0.88
N ASP A 402 -17.40 10.07 1.14
CA ASP A 402 -17.87 10.79 2.34
C ASP A 402 -17.68 10.03 3.66
N ARG A 403 -16.57 9.28 3.76
CA ARG A 403 -16.25 8.41 4.91
C ARG A 403 -17.31 7.32 5.17
N ILE A 404 -17.98 6.88 4.12
CA ILE A 404 -18.83 5.69 4.10
C ILE A 404 -18.14 4.65 3.22
N MET A 405 -17.84 3.50 3.80
CA MET A 405 -17.35 2.33 3.10
C MET A 405 -18.54 1.64 2.42
N ARG A 406 -18.52 1.56 1.10
CA ARG A 406 -19.54 0.86 0.30
C ARG A 406 -18.93 -0.39 -0.29
N LEU A 407 -19.45 -1.56 0.11
CA LEU A 407 -18.98 -2.87 -0.29
C LEU A 407 -19.86 -3.45 -1.39
N ASP A 408 -19.24 -4.09 -2.36
CA ASP A 408 -19.92 -4.84 -3.42
C ASP A 408 -19.01 -5.92 -4.02
N ALA A 409 -19.59 -6.84 -4.77
CA ALA A 409 -18.88 -7.98 -5.36
C ALA A 409 -17.98 -7.57 -6.54
N VAL A 410 -16.90 -8.32 -6.75
CA VAL A 410 -16.07 -8.23 -7.96
C VAL A 410 -16.02 -9.62 -8.60
N HIS A 411 -16.41 -9.71 -9.86
CA HIS A 411 -16.48 -10.98 -10.58
C HIS A 411 -15.61 -10.98 -11.84
N LEU A 412 -14.71 -11.95 -11.96
CA LEU A 412 -14.00 -12.26 -13.19
C LEU A 412 -14.50 -13.63 -13.67
N ALA A 413 -15.14 -13.68 -14.85
CA ALA A 413 -15.67 -14.90 -15.44
C ALA A 413 -14.55 -15.79 -16.02
N ALA A 414 -14.89 -17.00 -16.48
CA ALA A 414 -13.90 -17.98 -16.93
C ALA A 414 -12.94 -17.41 -18.01
N GLY A 415 -11.65 -17.68 -17.89
CA GLY A 415 -10.62 -17.19 -18.82
C GLY A 415 -10.42 -15.67 -18.86
N ALA A 416 -11.10 -14.88 -18.02
CA ALA A 416 -10.91 -13.44 -17.96
C ALA A 416 -9.50 -13.07 -17.43
N SER A 417 -8.97 -11.95 -17.87
CA SER A 417 -7.64 -11.47 -17.48
C SER A 417 -7.65 -10.00 -17.09
N LEU A 418 -7.05 -9.69 -15.94
CA LEU A 418 -6.78 -8.33 -15.48
C LEU A 418 -5.27 -8.09 -15.51
N GLY A 419 -4.82 -7.22 -16.41
CA GLY A 419 -3.41 -6.87 -16.63
C GLY A 419 -2.77 -6.18 -15.44
N PRO A 420 -1.44 -6.23 -15.31
CA PRO A 420 -0.72 -5.84 -14.10
C PRO A 420 -0.99 -4.38 -13.71
N HIS A 421 -1.07 -4.13 -12.40
CA HIS A 421 -1.46 -2.84 -11.82
C HIS A 421 -2.87 -2.35 -12.19
N GLY A 422 -3.73 -3.25 -12.68
CA GLY A 422 -5.14 -2.95 -12.95
C GLY A 422 -5.98 -2.97 -11.66
N ILE A 423 -7.02 -2.15 -11.61
CA ILE A 423 -7.96 -2.11 -10.49
C ILE A 423 -9.38 -2.40 -11.00
N ALA A 424 -10.05 -3.34 -10.35
CA ALA A 424 -11.47 -3.62 -10.56
C ALA A 424 -12.27 -3.09 -9.37
N LEU A 425 -13.19 -2.16 -9.62
CA LEU A 425 -13.97 -1.49 -8.58
C LEU A 425 -15.22 -2.30 -8.17
N PRO A 426 -15.87 -1.97 -7.05
CA PRO A 426 -17.00 -2.75 -6.54
C PRO A 426 -18.17 -2.82 -7.54
N GLY A 427 -18.81 -3.98 -7.63
CA GLY A 427 -19.92 -4.27 -8.53
C GLY A 427 -19.48 -4.55 -9.97
N SER A 428 -18.17 -4.54 -10.27
CA SER A 428 -17.69 -4.79 -11.63
C SER A 428 -17.69 -6.28 -11.98
N THR A 429 -17.92 -6.55 -13.27
CA THR A 429 -17.80 -7.89 -13.86
C THR A 429 -16.89 -7.85 -15.09
N VAL A 430 -15.90 -8.73 -15.16
CA VAL A 430 -15.10 -8.96 -16.37
C VAL A 430 -15.58 -10.25 -17.03
N GLY A 431 -16.15 -10.13 -18.23
CA GLY A 431 -16.78 -11.23 -18.96
C GLY A 431 -15.82 -12.34 -19.39
N GLU A 432 -16.40 -13.46 -19.79
CA GLU A 432 -15.65 -14.67 -20.17
C GLU A 432 -14.62 -14.36 -21.26
N GLN A 433 -13.37 -14.79 -21.07
CA GLN A 433 -12.25 -14.55 -21.99
C GLN A 433 -11.99 -13.08 -22.34
N ALA A 434 -12.54 -12.13 -21.56
CA ALA A 434 -12.25 -10.72 -21.74
C ALA A 434 -10.89 -10.37 -21.13
N ALA A 435 -10.15 -9.47 -21.77
CA ALA A 435 -8.83 -9.04 -21.32
C ALA A 435 -8.81 -7.53 -21.05
N VAL A 436 -8.40 -7.17 -19.85
CA VAL A 436 -8.16 -5.78 -19.43
C VAL A 436 -6.65 -5.52 -19.39
N GLY A 437 -6.19 -4.49 -20.10
CA GLY A 437 -4.78 -4.13 -20.21
C GLY A 437 -4.14 -3.64 -18.90
N PRO A 438 -2.81 -3.48 -18.87
CA PRO A 438 -2.09 -3.05 -17.67
C PRO A 438 -2.49 -1.63 -17.23
N ALA A 439 -2.37 -1.35 -15.93
CA ALA A 439 -2.65 -0.05 -15.32
C ALA A 439 -4.04 0.53 -15.64
N SER A 440 -5.02 -0.36 -15.87
CA SER A 440 -6.37 0.00 -16.26
C SER A 440 -7.32 0.03 -15.08
N LEU A 441 -8.40 0.82 -15.19
CA LEU A 441 -9.43 0.95 -14.15
C LEU A 441 -10.78 0.47 -14.69
N VAL A 442 -11.26 -0.67 -14.21
CA VAL A 442 -12.63 -1.14 -14.44
C VAL A 442 -13.54 -0.46 -13.43
N MET A 443 -14.53 0.28 -13.94
CA MET A 443 -15.36 1.18 -13.15
C MET A 443 -16.36 0.45 -12.26
N ARG A 444 -16.85 1.16 -11.25
CA ARG A 444 -17.86 0.64 -10.33
C ARG A 444 -19.11 0.24 -11.12
N GLY A 445 -19.58 -0.99 -10.94
CA GLY A 445 -20.76 -1.51 -11.65
C GLY A 445 -20.58 -1.74 -13.15
N GLU A 446 -19.35 -1.62 -13.67
CA GLU A 446 -19.07 -1.83 -15.08
C GLU A 446 -19.01 -3.32 -15.43
N SER A 447 -19.65 -3.69 -16.54
CA SER A 447 -19.65 -5.05 -17.07
C SER A 447 -18.88 -5.08 -18.39
N VAL A 448 -17.68 -5.67 -18.37
CA VAL A 448 -16.84 -5.85 -19.56
C VAL A 448 -17.38 -7.03 -20.38
N PRO A 449 -17.75 -6.86 -21.65
CA PRO A 449 -18.32 -7.94 -22.46
C PRO A 449 -17.34 -9.11 -22.70
N ALA A 450 -17.88 -10.32 -22.85
CA ALA A 450 -17.09 -11.53 -23.13
C ALA A 450 -16.30 -11.43 -24.45
N GLY A 451 -15.11 -12.04 -24.49
CA GLY A 451 -14.24 -12.13 -25.67
C GLY A 451 -13.66 -10.80 -26.16
N THR A 452 -13.78 -9.72 -25.38
CA THR A 452 -13.33 -8.38 -25.78
C THR A 452 -12.03 -7.95 -25.10
N ARG A 453 -11.38 -6.92 -25.64
CA ARG A 453 -10.16 -6.33 -25.07
C ARG A 453 -10.39 -4.87 -24.71
N TRP A 454 -9.93 -4.48 -23.54
CA TRP A 454 -10.15 -3.16 -22.97
C TRP A 454 -8.87 -2.67 -22.31
N ALA A 455 -8.61 -1.37 -22.36
CA ALA A 455 -7.50 -0.76 -21.62
C ALA A 455 -7.80 0.69 -21.30
N GLY A 456 -7.06 1.24 -20.35
CA GLY A 456 -7.12 2.64 -19.98
C GLY A 456 -7.71 2.87 -18.60
N ASN A 457 -7.68 4.14 -18.20
CA ASN A 457 -8.15 4.58 -16.90
C ASN A 457 -9.01 5.84 -17.08
N PRO A 458 -10.34 5.70 -17.20
CA PRO A 458 -11.12 4.44 -17.21
C PRO A 458 -10.88 3.55 -18.43
N ILE A 459 -11.26 2.28 -18.36
CA ILE A 459 -11.16 1.37 -19.51
C ILE A 459 -12.03 1.84 -20.69
N ALA A 460 -11.53 1.60 -21.90
CA ALA A 460 -12.27 1.70 -23.15
C ALA A 460 -11.89 0.53 -24.06
N GLY A 461 -12.80 0.12 -24.94
CA GLY A 461 -12.56 -0.99 -25.86
C GLY A 461 -11.34 -0.73 -26.77
N GLU A 462 -10.41 -1.68 -26.79
CA GLU A 462 -9.26 -1.61 -27.70
C GLU A 462 -9.75 -1.84 -29.13
N ARG A 463 -9.46 -0.89 -30.03
CA ARG A 463 -9.68 -1.13 -31.47
C ARG A 463 -8.70 -2.22 -31.90
N HIS A 464 -9.20 -3.31 -32.47
CA HIS A 464 -8.38 -4.29 -33.17
C HIS A 464 -7.53 -3.57 -34.22
N GLY A 465 -6.20 -3.58 -34.10
CA GLY A 465 -5.29 -3.15 -35.17
C GLY A 465 -4.48 -1.87 -34.99
N ALA A 466 -4.13 -1.44 -33.77
CA ALA A 466 -3.04 -0.46 -33.58
C ALA A 466 -1.80 -1.15 -33.02
N VAL A 467 -1.11 -1.94 -33.86
CA VAL A 467 0.34 -2.09 -33.69
C VAL A 467 0.89 -0.67 -33.80
N LEU A 468 1.34 -0.09 -32.68
CA LEU A 468 2.09 1.15 -32.75
C LEU A 468 3.23 0.92 -33.74
N PRO A 469 3.37 1.74 -34.80
CA PRO A 469 4.50 1.57 -35.70
C PRO A 469 5.78 1.63 -34.86
N PRO A 470 6.82 0.86 -35.22
CA PRO A 470 8.12 1.03 -34.60
C PRO A 470 8.44 2.52 -34.63
N ARG A 471 8.89 3.06 -33.49
CA ARG A 471 9.40 4.43 -33.45
C ARG A 471 10.65 4.46 -34.32
N ASP A 472 10.48 4.76 -35.60
CA ASP A 472 11.58 5.07 -36.48
C ASP A 472 12.32 6.26 -35.89
N GLY A 473 13.62 6.08 -35.69
CA GLY A 473 14.52 7.02 -35.04
C GLY A 473 14.85 8.23 -35.90
N THR A 474 13.88 8.79 -36.62
CA THR A 474 14.07 10.04 -37.35
C THR A 474 14.00 11.21 -36.37
N ARG A 475 15.17 11.78 -36.10
CA ARG A 475 15.35 13.11 -35.51
C ARG A 475 14.63 14.13 -36.39
N GLU A 476 13.40 14.49 -36.07
CA GLU A 476 12.85 15.76 -36.52
C GLU A 476 13.52 16.88 -35.73
N ALA A 477 14.33 17.67 -36.45
CA ALA A 477 14.94 18.88 -35.97
C ALA A 477 13.85 19.90 -35.61
N LEU A 478 13.93 20.45 -34.40
CA LEU A 478 13.16 21.62 -33.99
C LEU A 478 13.48 22.80 -34.92
N PRO A 479 12.50 23.47 -35.55
CA PRO A 479 12.76 24.70 -36.28
C PRO A 479 13.12 25.81 -35.28
N SER A 480 14.31 26.35 -35.46
CA SER A 480 14.79 27.57 -34.81
C SER A 480 14.09 28.80 -35.39
N GLY A 481 13.49 29.61 -34.52
CA GLY A 481 13.57 31.07 -34.60
C GLY A 481 12.52 31.86 -35.39
N THR A 482 12.01 32.90 -34.71
CA THR A 482 11.56 34.22 -35.20
C THR A 482 10.21 34.38 -35.92
N GLY A 483 9.23 34.88 -35.16
CA GLY A 483 8.54 36.15 -35.41
C GLY A 483 7.48 36.25 -36.52
N ARG A 484 6.19 36.29 -36.14
CA ARG A 484 5.23 37.38 -36.38
C ARG A 484 3.79 36.94 -36.06
N ALA A 485 3.00 37.93 -35.64
CA ALA A 485 1.61 37.87 -35.23
C ALA A 485 0.61 37.45 -36.34
N LEU A 486 -0.53 36.87 -35.93
CA LEU A 486 -1.92 37.16 -36.37
C LEU A 486 -2.86 36.23 -35.56
N VAL A 487 -3.67 36.72 -34.62
CA VAL A 487 -5.05 37.24 -34.78
C VAL A 487 -6.04 36.26 -35.42
N ALA A 488 -6.92 35.73 -34.55
CA ALA A 488 -8.34 35.39 -34.70
C ALA A 488 -8.88 34.75 -35.99
N ARG A 489 -9.63 33.64 -35.84
CA ARG A 489 -11.04 33.55 -36.29
C ARG A 489 -11.81 32.40 -35.66
N ARG A 490 -13.09 32.71 -35.40
CA ARG A 490 -14.19 31.87 -34.92
C ARG A 490 -14.76 30.96 -36.02
N ALA A 491 -15.45 29.91 -35.54
CA ALA A 491 -16.69 29.30 -36.05
C ALA A 491 -16.72 28.62 -37.42
N SER A 492 -17.01 27.31 -37.37
CA SER A 492 -18.16 26.66 -38.01
C SER A 492 -18.54 25.43 -37.19
#